data_AF-A0AAD8BFI0-F1
#
_entry.id   AF-A0AAD8BFI0-F1
#
_cell.length_a   1.000
_cell.length_b   1.000
_cell.length_c   1.000
_cell.angle_alpha   90.00
_cell.angle_beta   90.00
_cell.angle_gamma   90.00
#
_symmetry.space_group_name_H-M   'P 1'
#
loop_
_entity.id
_entity.type
_entity.pdbx_description
1 polymer ?
#
loop_
_entity_poly.entity_id
_entity_poly.type
_entity_poly.pdbx_seq_one_letter_code
_entity_poly.pdbx_strand_id
1 'polypeptide(L)'
;MLVDGKMTSVGGYFIFLNQVKTGGEVIFPQQGIKIRPTVGSVLFFEITKSTYHSFCPVVGSTLWVALRPVHESKDFCVDEDEWL
;
A
#
# COMPACT_ATOMS: atom_id res chain seq x y z
N MET A 1 8.53 -16.13 6.38
CA MET A 1 8.29 -17.17 7.42
C MET A 1 6.79 -17.24 7.62
N LEU A 2 6.16 -18.42 7.57
CA LEU A 2 4.75 -18.53 8.00
C LEU A 2 4.73 -18.25 9.50
N VAL A 3 4.23 -17.08 9.88
CA VAL A 3 3.83 -16.83 11.26
C VAL A 3 2.39 -17.34 11.35
N ASP A 4 2.20 -18.47 12.02
CA ASP A 4 0.90 -19.04 12.37
C ASP A 4 -0.02 -19.45 11.19
N GLY A 5 0.53 -19.91 10.07
CA GLY A 5 -0.27 -20.42 8.94
C GLY A 5 -1.11 -19.35 8.24
N LYS A 6 -0.86 -18.06 8.50
CA LYS A 6 -1.54 -16.92 7.90
C LYS A 6 -0.57 -16.22 6.95
N MET A 7 -1.01 -15.95 5.72
CA MET A 7 -0.20 -15.21 4.74
C MET A 7 0.02 -13.79 5.24
N THR A 8 1.22 -13.50 5.75
CA THR A 8 1.60 -12.19 6.30
C THR A 8 1.98 -11.26 5.15
N SER A 9 1.22 -10.19 4.95
CA SER A 9 1.64 -9.11 4.05
C SER A 9 2.86 -8.42 4.64
N VAL A 10 3.86 -8.18 3.81
CA VAL A 10 5.09 -7.43 4.17
C VAL A 10 5.02 -5.97 3.74
N GLY A 11 4.04 -5.63 2.92
CA GLY A 11 3.85 -4.28 2.42
C GLY A 11 2.55 -4.14 1.66
N GLY A 12 2.36 -2.97 1.07
CA GLY A 12 1.23 -2.70 0.20
C GLY A 12 1.49 -1.55 -0.76
N TYR A 13 0.80 -1.60 -1.90
CA TYR A 13 0.68 -0.47 -2.82
C TYR A 13 -0.70 0.16 -2.69
N PHE A 14 -0.73 1.50 -2.64
CA PHE A 14 -1.92 2.30 -2.90
C PHE A 14 -1.76 2.97 -4.26
N ILE A 15 -2.68 2.67 -5.16
CA ILE A 15 -2.72 3.24 -6.50
C ILE A 15 -3.88 4.22 -6.53
N PHE A 16 -3.59 5.50 -6.75
CA PHE A 16 -4.59 6.57 -6.71
C PHE A 16 -5.25 6.73 -8.09
N LEU A 17 -6.53 6.42 -8.17
CA LEU A 17 -7.26 6.31 -9.43
C LEU A 17 -7.96 7.61 -9.84
N ASN A 18 -8.06 8.59 -8.95
CA ASN A 18 -8.69 9.87 -9.25
C ASN A 18 -8.07 11.02 -8.43
N GLN A 19 -8.39 12.24 -8.85
CA GLN A 19 -7.97 13.45 -8.14
C GLN A 19 -8.98 13.83 -7.05
N VAL A 20 -8.49 14.00 -5.82
CA VAL A 20 -9.29 14.52 -4.70
C VAL A 20 -9.20 16.05 -4.65
N LYS A 21 -10.33 16.72 -4.44
CA LYS A 21 -10.38 18.19 -4.32
C LYS A 21 -9.79 18.66 -2.98
N THR A 22 -10.36 18.16 -1.88
CA THR A 22 -9.99 18.54 -0.51
C THR A 22 -9.99 17.31 0.40
N GLY A 23 -8.97 17.19 1.25
CA GLY A 23 -8.79 16.03 2.13
C GLY A 23 -8.20 14.82 1.39
N GLY A 24 -8.48 13.62 1.90
CA GLY A 24 -8.06 12.35 1.29
C GLY A 24 -6.57 12.03 1.43
N GLU A 25 -5.81 12.81 2.19
CA GLU A 25 -4.39 12.53 2.43
C GLU A 25 -4.18 11.18 3.11
N VAL A 26 -3.13 10.47 2.69
CA VAL A 26 -2.64 9.30 3.43
C VAL A 26 -1.75 9.80 4.55
N ILE A 27 -2.06 9.40 5.77
CA ILE A 27 -1.28 9.76 6.95
C ILE A 27 -0.62 8.53 7.55
N PHE A 28 0.62 8.69 8.00
CA PHE A 28 1.33 7.74 8.84
C PHE A 28 1.66 8.46 10.16
N PRO A 29 0.75 8.42 11.16
CA PRO A 29 0.82 9.31 12.32
C PRO A 29 2.09 9.14 13.14
N GLN A 30 2.59 7.91 13.29
CA GLN A 30 3.77 7.63 14.09
C GLN A 30 5.07 8.17 13.46
N GLN A 31 5.09 8.33 12.13
CA GLN A 31 6.20 8.87 11.36
C GLN A 31 6.03 10.38 11.10
N GLY A 32 4.88 10.97 11.45
CA GLY A 32 4.58 12.36 11.12
C GLY A 32 4.46 12.63 9.61
N ILE A 33 4.20 11.59 8.80
CA ILE A 33 4.12 11.70 7.34
C ILE A 33 2.68 11.95 6.91
N LYS A 34 2.51 12.87 5.96
CA LYS A 34 1.25 13.16 5.27
C LYS A 34 1.50 13.25 3.78
N ILE A 35 0.77 12.47 3.00
CA ILE A 35 0.92 12.35 1.55
C ILE A 35 -0.39 12.75 0.89
N ARG A 36 -0.34 13.71 -0.03
CA ARG A 36 -1.50 14.08 -0.84
C ARG A 36 -1.57 13.20 -2.08
N PRO A 37 -2.67 12.46 -2.31
CA PRO A 37 -2.87 11.68 -3.52
C PRO A 37 -2.77 12.53 -4.79
N THR A 38 -2.04 12.00 -5.77
CA THR A 38 -2.03 12.53 -7.14
C THR A 38 -2.56 11.43 -8.05
N VAL A 39 -3.49 11.75 -8.95
CA VAL A 39 -4.04 10.74 -9.88
C VAL A 39 -2.91 10.06 -10.66
N GLY A 40 -2.95 8.73 -10.73
CA GLY A 40 -1.94 7.90 -11.39
C GLY A 40 -0.68 7.64 -10.56
N SER A 41 -0.50 8.30 -9.40
CA SER A 41 0.65 8.01 -8.54
C SER A 41 0.45 6.73 -7.74
N VAL A 42 1.56 6.12 -7.33
CA VAL A 42 1.59 4.91 -6.51
C VAL A 42 2.39 5.17 -5.25
N LEU A 43 1.81 4.80 -4.10
CA LEU A 43 2.51 4.78 -2.82
C LEU A 43 2.81 3.32 -2.45
N PHE A 44 4.07 3.01 -2.25
CA PHE A 44 4.50 1.75 -1.63
C PHE A 44 4.87 2.00 -0.17
N PHE A 45 4.52 1.06 0.70
CA PHE A 45 4.97 1.04 2.09
C PHE A 45 5.24 -0.40 2.56
N GLU A 46 6.21 -0.52 3.45
CA GLU A 46 6.52 -1.76 4.16
C GLU A 46 5.75 -1.80 5.48
N ILE A 47 5.25 -2.97 5.84
CA ILE A 47 4.59 -3.22 7.13
C ILE A 47 5.66 -3.51 8.16
N THR A 48 5.85 -2.55 9.05
CA THR A 48 6.66 -2.66 10.26
C THR A 48 5.75 -2.56 11.48
N LYS A 49 6.28 -2.73 12.69
CA LYS A 49 5.52 -2.55 13.94
C LYS A 49 4.92 -1.15 14.09
N SER A 50 5.45 -0.16 13.38
CA SER A 50 5.01 1.24 13.43
C SER A 50 4.23 1.69 12.19
N THR A 51 3.95 0.79 11.25
CA THR A 51 3.25 1.14 10.01
C THR A 51 1.73 1.19 10.24
N TYR A 52 1.27 2.18 11.00
CA TYR A 52 -0.15 2.54 11.06
C TYR A 52 -0.42 3.65 10.06
N HIS A 53 -1.44 3.46 9.24
CA HIS A 53 -1.86 4.44 8.25
C HIS A 53 -3.37 4.63 8.27
N SER A 54 -3.81 5.79 7.76
CA SER A 54 -5.22 6.09 7.55
C SER A 54 -5.37 7.07 6.39
N PHE A 55 -6.60 7.21 5.90
CA PHE A 55 -6.98 8.25 4.94
C PHE A 55 -7.70 9.36 5.68
N CYS A 56 -7.28 10.60 5.48
CA CYS A 56 -8.02 11.77 5.95
C CYS A 56 -9.41 11.82 5.28
N PRO A 57 -10.44 12.37 5.97
CA PRO A 57 -11.77 12.54 5.40
C PRO A 57 -11.73 13.28 4.07
N VAL A 58 -12.55 12.85 3.11
CA VAL A 58 -12.70 13.52 1.82
C VAL A 58 -13.87 14.50 1.90
N VAL A 59 -13.68 15.72 1.39
CA VAL A 59 -14.72 16.77 1.40
C VAL A 59 -15.08 17.16 -0.02
N GLY A 60 -16.37 17.04 -0.37
CA GLY A 60 -16.92 17.52 -1.65
C GLY A 60 -16.43 16.80 -2.91
N SER A 61 -15.89 15.59 -2.77
CA SER A 61 -15.43 14.73 -3.87
C SER A 61 -15.36 13.26 -3.42
N THR A 62 -14.77 12.39 -4.23
CA THR A 62 -14.53 10.96 -3.91
C THR A 62 -13.05 10.64 -3.97
N LEU A 63 -12.63 9.61 -3.25
CA LEU A 63 -11.29 9.05 -3.31
C LEU A 63 -11.40 7.59 -3.75
N TRP A 64 -10.76 7.25 -4.86
CA TRP A 64 -10.68 5.90 -5.40
C TRP A 64 -9.24 5.41 -5.30
N VAL A 65 -9.04 4.34 -4.55
CA VAL A 65 -7.73 3.73 -4.32
C VAL A 65 -7.83 2.25 -4.60
N ALA A 66 -6.97 1.74 -5.48
CA ALA A 66 -6.73 0.31 -5.58
C ALA A 66 -5.63 -0.09 -4.59
N LEU A 67 -5.89 -1.13 -3.81
CA LEU A 67 -5.02 -1.62 -2.75
C LEU A 67 -4.46 -2.98 -3.15
N ARG A 68 -3.12 -3.10 -3.21
CA ARG A 68 -2.45 -4.36 -3.53
C ARG A 68 -1.50 -4.74 -2.38
N PRO A 69 -1.88 -5.70 -1.53
CA PRO A 69 -0.97 -6.26 -0.53
C PRO A 69 0.19 -6.97 -1.22
N VAL A 70 1.38 -6.86 -0.63
CA VAL A 70 2.57 -7.59 -1.03
C VAL A 70 2.84 -8.67 0.01
N HIS A 71 3.00 -9.90 -0.44
CA HIS A 71 3.29 -11.04 0.40
C HIS A 71 4.70 -11.54 0.09
N GLU A 72 5.48 -11.84 1.12
CA GLU A 72 6.70 -12.63 0.96
C GLU A 72 6.33 -14.08 0.71
N SER A 73 6.73 -14.63 -0.43
CA SER A 73 6.85 -16.07 -0.61
C SER A 73 8.33 -16.43 -0.66
N LYS A 74 8.69 -17.58 -0.07
CA LYS A 74 10.07 -18.09 -0.10
C LYS A 74 10.49 -18.57 -1.50
N ASP A 75 9.53 -18.78 -2.40
CA ASP A 75 9.74 -19.51 -3.66
C ASP A 75 9.65 -18.61 -4.91
N PHE A 76 9.82 -17.29 -4.79
CA PHE A 76 9.71 -16.39 -5.96
C PHE A 76 10.96 -16.34 -6.85
N CYS A 77 12.13 -16.74 -6.33
CA CYS A 77 13.38 -16.81 -7.10
C CYS A 77 13.76 -18.26 -7.44
N VAL A 78 12.77 -19.15 -7.62
CA VAL A 78 13.05 -20.37 -8.37
C VAL A 78 13.01 -19.95 -9.83
N ASP A 79 14.18 -19.56 -10.34
CA ASP A 79 14.44 -19.52 -11.77
C ASP A 79 14.36 -20.98 -12.27
N GLU A 80 13.16 -21.55 -12.36
CA GLU A 80 12.97 -22.63 -13.32
C GLU A 80 12.93 -21.95 -14.67
N ASP A 81 14.13 -21.83 -15.25
CA ASP A 81 14.37 -21.58 -16.66
C ASP A 81 13.58 -22.59 -17.51
N GLU A 82 12.27 -22.40 -17.67
CA GLU A 82 11.39 -23.23 -18.52
C GLU A 82 11.05 -22.51 -19.84
N TRP A 83 12.08 -21.94 -20.47
CA TRP A 83 12.04 -21.51 -21.88
C TRP A 83 13.16 -22.18 -22.71
N LEU A 84 13.52 -23.43 -22.40
CA LEU A 84 14.32 -24.31 -23.27
C LEU A 84 13.46 -25.40 -23.90
#